data_AF-A0A3C0B7D1-F1
#
_entry.id   AF-A0A3C0B7D1-F1
#
_cell.length_a   1.000
_cell.length_b   1.000
_cell.length_c   1.000
_cell.angle_alpha   90.00
_cell.angle_beta   90.00
_cell.angle_gamma   90.00
#
_symmetry.space_group_name_H-M   'P 1'
#
loop_
_entity.id
_entity.type
_entity.pdbx_description
1 polymer ?
#
loop_
_entity_poly.entity_id
_entity_poly.type
_entity_poly.pdbx_seq_one_letter_code
_entity_poly.pdbx_strand_id
1 'polypeptide(L)' 'RKLTKKEISFYVEKYKPYDKAGAYGIQEWIGYVGVEHIEGSYTNVIGLPVQRVYLELINLI' A
#
# COMPACT_ATOMS: atom_id res chain seq x y z
N ARG A 1 1.98 -15.06 1.64
CA ARG A 1 2.31 -15.80 2.89
C ARG A 1 1.20 -15.54 3.87
N LYS A 2 0.88 -16.49 4.74
CA LYS A 2 -0.17 -16.28 5.76
C LYS A 2 0.44 -15.62 7.00
N LEU A 3 -0.12 -14.48 7.42
CA LEU A 3 0.26 -13.84 8.68
C LEU A 3 -0.36 -14.57 9.87
N THR A 4 0.38 -14.62 10.98
CA THR A 4 -0.13 -15.14 12.25
C THR A 4 -1.07 -14.13 12.91
N LYS A 5 -1.96 -14.61 13.78
CA LYS A 5 -2.84 -13.71 14.55
C LYS A 5 -2.04 -12.68 15.38
N LYS A 6 -0.89 -13.08 15.93
CA LYS A 6 -0.02 -12.19 16.71
C LYS A 6 0.53 -11.04 15.86
N GLU A 7 0.97 -11.33 14.64
CA GLU A 7 1.44 -10.31 13.68
C GLU A 7 0.32 -9.36 13.28
N ILE A 8 -0.89 -9.88 13.03
CA ILE A 8 -2.06 -9.06 12.70
C ILE A 8 -2.45 -8.15 13.87
N SER A 9 -2.59 -8.68 15.09
CA SER A 9 -2.93 -7.90 16.28
C SER A 9 -1.88 -6.81 16.55
N PHE A 10 -0.60 -7.17 16.52
CA PHE A 10 0.50 -6.21 16.68
C PHE A 10 0.42 -5.07 15.65
N TYR A 11 0.17 -5.42 14.38
CA TYR A 11 0.08 -4.44 13.31
C TYR A 11 -1.08 -3.47 13.52
N VAL A 12 -2.27 -3.98 13.83
CA VAL A 12 -3.47 -3.15 14.08
C VAL A 12 -3.26 -2.22 15.29
N GLU A 13 -2.75 -2.73 16.40
CA GLU A 13 -2.53 -1.96 17.63
C GLU A 13 -1.48 -0.84 17.43
N LYS A 14 -0.38 -1.17 16.74
CA LYS A 14 0.75 -0.25 16.58
C LYS A 14 0.55 0.77 15.46
N TYR A 15 0.07 0.33 14.29
CA TYR A 15 0.00 1.15 13.08
C TYR A 15 -1.38 1.74 12.81
N LYS A 16 -2.44 1.22 13.45
CA LYS A 16 -3.81 1.75 13.38
C LYS A 16 -4.26 2.04 11.93
N PRO A 17 -4.26 1.04 11.03
CA PRO A 17 -4.49 1.22 9.60
C PRO A 17 -5.98 1.45 9.25
N TYR A 18 -6.74 2.12 10.12
CA TYR A 18 -8.20 2.23 10.04
C TYR A 18 -8.68 3.07 8.85
N ASP A 19 -7.80 3.92 8.33
CA ASP A 19 -8.03 4.80 7.19
C ASP A 19 -7.55 4.21 5.86
N LYS A 20 -6.96 3.01 5.87
CA LYS A 20 -6.35 2.39 4.69
C LYS A 20 -7.28 1.34 4.08
N ALA A 21 -7.49 1.45 2.78
CA ALA A 21 -8.21 0.43 2.03
C ALA A 21 -7.53 -0.94 2.22
N GLY A 22 -8.32 -1.97 2.57
CA GLY A 22 -7.78 -3.30 2.86
C GLY A 22 -7.13 -3.46 4.24
N ALA A 23 -7.20 -2.44 5.12
CA ALA A 23 -6.65 -2.46 6.47
C ALA A 23 -5.14 -2.72 6.55
N TYR A 24 -4.38 -2.32 5.52
CA TYR A 24 -2.92 -2.33 5.54
C TYR A 24 -2.32 -1.19 4.71
N GLY A 25 -1.09 -0.80 5.06
CA GLY A 25 -0.28 0.16 4.31
C GLY A 25 0.94 -0.52 3.71
N ILE A 26 1.15 -0.38 2.40
CA ILE A 26 2.28 -1.02 1.70
C ILE A 26 3.65 -0.46 2.12
N GLN A 27 3.68 0.77 2.63
CA GLN A 27 4.88 1.44 3.14
C GLN A 27 5.17 1.12 4.61
N GLU A 28 4.32 0.32 5.26
CA GLU A 28 4.46 -0.06 6.66
C GLU A 28 5.05 -1.47 6.78
N TRP A 29 5.40 -1.88 8.01
CA TRP A 29 6.05 -3.16 8.27
C TRP A 29 5.35 -4.34 7.58
N ILE A 30 4.02 -4.40 7.67
CA ILE A 30 3.23 -5.47 7.06
C ILE A 30 3.33 -5.49 5.53
N GLY A 31 3.55 -4.33 4.89
CA GLY A 31 3.79 -4.22 3.46
C GLY A 31 5.08 -4.91 3.08
N TYR A 32 6.17 -4.63 3.81
CA TYR A 32 7.49 -5.21 3.55
C TYR A 32 7.56 -6.73 3.81
N VAL A 33 6.80 -7.25 4.77
CA VAL A 33 6.87 -8.68 5.15
C VAL A 33 5.70 -9.52 4.64
N GLY A 34 4.65 -8.89 4.13
CA GLY A 34 3.37 -9.52 3.80
C GLY A 34 3.01 -9.45 2.33
N VAL A 35 3.47 -8.43 1.60
CA VAL A 35 3.21 -8.31 0.16
C VAL A 35 4.25 -9.13 -0.60
N GLU A 36 3.78 -10.18 -1.28
CA GLU A 36 4.66 -11.07 -2.06
C GLU A 36 4.87 -10.60 -3.50
N HIS A 37 3.88 -9.90 -4.05
CA HIS A 37 3.91 -9.45 -5.43
C HIS A 37 3.05 -8.20 -5.62
N ILE A 38 3.45 -7.37 -6.58
CA ILE A 38 2.69 -6.21 -7.04
C ILE A 38 2.67 -6.29 -8.56
N GLU A 39 1.46 -6.30 -9.11
CA GLU A 39 1.26 -6.18 -10.55
C GLU A 39 0.68 -4.79 -10.83
N GLY A 40 1.40 -3.99 -11.63
CA GLY A 40 1.04 -2.60 -11.95
C GLY A 40 1.87 -1.56 -11.21
N SER A 41 1.28 -0.39 -10.94
CA SER A 41 1.98 0.78 -10.41
C SER A 41 2.06 0.78 -8.88
N TYR A 42 3.27 0.76 -8.32
CA TYR A 42 3.49 0.88 -6.87
C TYR A 42 2.93 2.19 -6.29
N THR A 43 3.09 3.31 -7.00
CA THR A 43 2.56 4.61 -6.55
C THR A 43 1.04 4.64 -6.54
N ASN A 44 0.40 3.90 -7.46
CA ASN A 44 -1.05 3.69 -7.41
C ASN A 44 -1.47 2.91 -6.15
N VAL A 45 -0.70 1.91 -5.71
CA VAL A 45 -0.96 1.18 -4.46
C VAL A 45 -0.80 2.09 -3.23
N ILE A 46 0.13 3.05 -3.27
CA ILE A 46 0.24 4.10 -2.24
C ILE A 46 -1.00 5.00 -2.22
N GLY A 47 -1.62 5.23 -3.38
CA GLY A 47 -2.88 5.97 -3.51
C GLY A 47 -2.95 6.95 -4.68
N LEU A 48 -1.86 7.15 -5.45
CA LEU A 48 -1.87 8.03 -6.62
C LEU A 48 -0.93 7.50 -7.71
N PRO A 49 -1.42 7.24 -8.94
CA PRO A 49 -0.59 6.80 -10.05
C PRO A 49 0.22 7.96 -10.64
N VAL A 50 1.26 8.42 -9.91
CA VAL A 50 2.04 9.64 -10.21
C VAL A 50 2.54 9.69 -11.65
N GLN A 51 3.09 8.59 -12.17
CA GLN A 51 3.57 8.52 -13.56
C GLN A 51 2.46 8.81 -14.56
N ARG A 52 1.26 8.24 -14.34
CA ARG A 52 0.12 8.47 -15.22
C ARG A 52 -0.33 9.92 -15.14
N VAL A 53 -0.51 10.45 -13.92
CA VAL A 53 -0.90 11.85 -13.72
C VAL A 53 0.08 12.80 -14.41
N TYR A 54 1.39 12.55 -14.29
CA TYR A 54 2.42 13.35 -14.95
C TYR A 54 2.27 13.34 -16.49
N LEU A 55 2.06 12.18 -17.09
CA LEU A 55 1.85 12.07 -18.53
C LEU A 55 0.58 12.80 -18.99
N GLU A 56 -0.53 12.68 -18.25
CA GLU A 56 -1.76 13.42 -18.56
C GLU A 56 -1.55 14.93 -18.46
N LEU A 57 -0.78 15.42 -17.46
CA LEU A 57 -0.48 16.84 -17.32
C LEU A 57 0.37 17.37 -18.48
N ILE A 58 1.33 16.58 -18.99
CA ILE A 58 2.11 16.96 -20.18
C ILE A 58 1.19 17.06 -21.41
N ASN A 59 0.25 16.14 -21.57
CA ASN A 59 -0.66 16.11 -22.73
C ASN A 59 -1.71 17.24 -22.72
N LEU A 60 -1.91 17.90 -21.58
CA LEU A 60 -2.83 19.03 -21.43
C LEU A 60 -2.19 20.38 -21.79
N ILE A 61 -0.87 20.42 -21.98
CA ILE A 61 -0.09 21.62 -22.36
C ILE A 61 0.23 21.54 -23.85
#